data_AF-A0A537QQQ5-F1
#
_entry.id   AF-A0A537QQQ5-F1
#
_cell.length_a   1.000
_cell.length_b   1.000
_cell.length_c   1.000
_cell.angle_alpha   90.00
_cell.angle_beta   90.00
_cell.angle_gamma   90.00
#
_symmetry.space_group_name_H-M   'P 1'
#
loop_
_entity.id
_entity.type
_entity.pdbx_description
1 polymer ?
#
loop_
_entity_poly.entity_id
_entity_poly.type
_entity_poly.pdbx_seq_one_letter_code
_entity_poly.pdbx_strand_id
1 'polypeptide(L)'
;MLSHSYAFWWLGAAAAMLAFALAWPAALAPLNRLWLRLGLVLYKIVNPLVMGMVFVTTVVPIGLVMRALGKDPLRLREEPAAASYWIARQPPGPEPDTMKHQF
;
A
#
# COMPACT_ATOMS: atom_id res chain seq x y z
N MET A 1 32.95 4.29 -34.85
CA MET A 1 34.28 4.46 -34.23
C MET A 1 34.46 5.84 -33.56
N LEU A 2 33.42 6.45 -32.99
CA LEU A 2 33.52 7.78 -32.35
C LEU A 2 33.05 7.82 -30.88
N SER A 3 32.49 6.75 -30.31
CA SER A 3 31.92 6.76 -28.94
C SER A 3 32.92 6.76 -27.78
N HIS A 4 34.21 6.49 -28.02
CA HIS A 4 35.17 6.22 -26.93
C HIS A 4 35.81 7.49 -26.35
N SER A 5 35.89 8.58 -27.12
CA SER A 5 36.63 9.77 -26.69
C SER A 5 35.88 10.61 -25.64
N TYR A 6 34.54 10.58 -25.66
CA TYR A 6 33.70 11.29 -24.69
C TYR A 6 33.55 10.51 -23.39
N ALA A 7 33.64 9.19 -23.46
CA ALA A 7 33.49 8.31 -22.30
C ALA A 7 34.54 8.62 -21.22
N PHE A 8 35.77 8.96 -21.61
CA PHE A 8 36.82 9.35 -20.68
C PHE A 8 36.53 10.66 -19.93
N TRP A 9 35.91 11.63 -20.61
CA TRP A 9 35.47 12.88 -19.97
C TRP A 9 34.31 12.65 -19.00
N TRP A 10 33.33 11.82 -19.38
CA TRP A 10 32.24 11.43 -18.51
C TRP A 10 32.72 10.58 -17.31
N LEU A 11 33.68 9.69 -17.52
CA LEU A 11 34.33 8.91 -16.45
C LEU A 11 35.12 9.81 -15.49
N GLY A 12 35.86 10.78 -16.01
CA GLY A 12 36.57 11.76 -15.19
C GLY A 12 35.63 12.63 -14.37
N ALA A 13 34.54 13.11 -14.99
CA ALA A 13 33.50 13.88 -14.31
C ALA A 13 32.78 13.03 -13.24
N ALA A 14 32.47 11.77 -13.53
CA ALA A 14 31.87 10.84 -12.58
C ALA A 14 32.80 10.54 -11.41
N ALA A 15 34.09 10.31 -11.65
CA ALA A 15 35.09 10.06 -10.61
C ALA A 15 35.30 11.30 -9.72
N ALA A 16 35.36 12.51 -10.31
CA ALA A 16 35.43 13.75 -9.56
C ALA A 16 34.18 13.98 -8.70
N MET A 17 32.99 13.71 -9.25
CA MET A 17 31.72 13.81 -8.51
C MET A 17 31.62 12.77 -7.40
N LEU A 18 32.13 11.55 -7.62
CA LEU A 18 32.21 10.49 -6.61
C LEU A 18 33.18 10.88 -5.48
N ALA A 19 34.37 11.39 -5.82
CA ALA A 19 35.34 11.88 -4.84
C ALA A 19 34.77 13.04 -4.02
N PHE A 20 34.05 13.96 -4.65
CA PHE A 20 33.38 15.07 -3.96
C PHE A 20 32.24 14.59 -3.06
N ALA A 21 31.44 13.61 -3.51
CA ALA A 21 30.39 13.00 -2.72
C ALA A 21 30.93 12.26 -1.48
N LEU A 22 32.10 11.63 -1.59
CA LEU A 22 32.78 10.94 -0.48
C LEU A 22 33.47 11.91 0.48
N ALA A 23 34.09 12.97 -0.02
CA ALA A 23 34.81 13.94 0.80
C ALA A 23 33.85 14.88 1.58
N TRP A 24 32.69 15.20 1.01
CA TRP A 24 31.75 16.15 1.63
C TRP A 24 30.28 15.70 1.54
N PRO A 25 29.92 14.58 2.19
CA PRO A 25 28.56 14.04 2.15
C PRO A 25 27.51 15.00 2.75
N ALA A 26 27.93 15.89 3.65
CA ALA A 26 27.06 16.91 4.26
C ALA A 26 26.46 17.90 3.23
N ALA A 27 27.16 18.17 2.12
CA ALA A 27 26.66 19.05 1.06
C ALA A 27 25.56 18.36 0.21
N LEU A 28 25.60 17.03 0.09
CA LEU A 28 24.57 16.24 -0.60
C LEU A 28 23.37 15.89 0.31
N ALA A 29 23.53 16.00 1.62
CA ALA A 29 22.47 15.74 2.59
C ALA A 29 21.16 16.54 2.38
N PRO A 30 21.17 17.86 2.11
CA PRO A 30 19.93 18.60 1.85
C PRO A 30 19.24 18.18 0.55
N LEU A 31 20.00 17.87 -0.49
CA LEU A 31 19.47 17.37 -1.77
C LEU A 31 18.82 16.00 -1.59
N ASN A 32 19.48 15.08 -0.88
CA ASN A 32 18.94 13.77 -0.55
C ASN A 32 17.64 13.89 0.26
N ARG A 33 17.61 14.81 1.25
CA ARG A 33 16.42 15.03 2.06
C ARG A 33 15.26 15.63 1.26
N LEU A 34 15.53 16.53 0.31
CA LEU A 34 14.51 17.08 -0.57
C LEU A 34 13.97 16.01 -1.51
N TRP A 35 14.84 15.19 -2.11
CA TRP A 35 14.47 14.06 -2.94
C TRP A 35 13.60 13.05 -2.18
N LEU A 36 13.99 12.71 -0.95
CA LEU A 36 13.21 11.82 -0.09
C LEU A 36 11.84 12.41 0.23
N ARG A 37 11.75 13.71 0.54
CA ARG A 37 10.47 14.39 0.79
C ARG A 37 9.57 14.36 -0.44
N LEU A 38 10.12 14.57 -1.64
CA LEU A 38 9.37 14.42 -2.88
C LEU A 38 8.86 12.99 -3.05
N GLY A 39 9.70 11.99 -2.79
CA GLY A 39 9.31 10.58 -2.79
C GLY A 39 8.17 10.28 -1.80
N LEU A 40 8.21 10.85 -0.60
CA LEU A 40 7.15 10.69 0.41
C LEU A 40 5.82 11.35 -0.01
N VAL A 41 5.88 12.53 -0.63
CA VAL A 41 4.68 13.21 -1.16
C VAL A 41 4.09 12.40 -2.31
N LEU A 42 4.93 11.93 -3.23
CA LEU A 42 4.49 11.06 -4.33
C LEU A 42 3.86 9.77 -3.79
N TYR A 43 4.50 9.13 -2.82
CA TYR A 43 3.97 7.93 -2.17
C TYR A 43 2.59 8.18 -1.55
N LYS A 44 2.37 9.32 -0.87
CA LYS A 44 1.06 9.69 -0.32
C LYS A 44 -0.04 9.78 -1.37
N ILE A 45 0.28 10.07 -2.62
CA ILE A 45 -0.68 10.15 -3.73
C ILE A 45 -0.82 8.79 -4.42
N VAL A 46 0.29 8.14 -4.72
CA VAL A 46 0.31 6.85 -5.42
C VAL A 46 -0.30 5.74 -4.58
N ASN A 47 -0.06 5.72 -3.27
CA ASN A 47 -0.58 4.68 -2.40
C ASN A 47 -2.12 4.60 -2.42
N PRO A 48 -2.90 5.66 -2.13
CA PRO A 48 -4.36 5.62 -2.25
C PRO A 48 -4.83 5.42 -3.69
N LEU A 49 -4.09 5.89 -4.69
CA LEU A 49 -4.43 5.65 -6.11
C LEU A 49 -4.37 4.16 -6.45
N VAL A 50 -3.29 3.48 -6.07
CA VAL A 50 -3.10 2.03 -6.28
C VAL A 50 -4.13 1.25 -5.48
N MET A 51 -4.35 1.60 -4.21
CA MET A 51 -5.39 0.95 -3.39
C MET A 51 -6.79 1.13 -3.97
N GLY A 52 -7.11 2.33 -4.47
CA GLY A 52 -8.37 2.60 -5.17
C GLY A 52 -8.50 1.80 -6.47
N MET A 53 -7.43 1.68 -7.24
CA MET A 53 -7.41 0.86 -8.45
C MET A 53 -7.66 -0.60 -8.11
N VAL A 54 -6.95 -1.18 -7.14
CA VAL A 54 -7.17 -2.56 -6.67
C VAL A 54 -8.61 -2.77 -6.20
N PHE A 55 -9.17 -1.81 -5.47
CA PHE A 55 -10.56 -1.88 -5.03
C PHE A 55 -11.52 -1.96 -6.23
N VAL A 56 -11.37 -1.08 -7.22
CA VAL A 56 -12.25 -1.03 -8.39
C VAL A 56 -12.03 -2.21 -9.34
N THR A 57 -10.81 -2.69 -9.51
CA THR A 57 -10.50 -3.79 -10.45
C THR A 57 -10.70 -5.17 -9.86
N THR A 58 -10.66 -5.30 -8.53
CA THR A 58 -10.70 -6.60 -7.85
C THR A 58 -11.92 -6.70 -6.95
N VAL A 59 -12.06 -5.81 -5.96
CA VAL A 59 -13.12 -5.90 -4.95
C VAL A 59 -14.50 -5.65 -5.55
N VAL A 60 -14.64 -4.59 -6.35
CA VAL A 60 -15.92 -4.23 -7.00
C VAL A 60 -16.43 -5.34 -7.93
N PRO A 61 -15.64 -5.89 -8.89
CA PRO A 61 -16.15 -6.96 -9.75
C PRO A 61 -16.44 -8.24 -8.98
N ILE A 62 -15.66 -8.60 -7.96
CA ILE A 62 -15.99 -9.74 -7.09
C ILE A 62 -17.36 -9.51 -6.43
N GLY A 63 -17.60 -8.32 -5.86
CA GLY A 63 -18.88 -7.97 -5.25
C GLY A 63 -20.04 -7.99 -6.25
N LEU A 64 -19.83 -7.48 -7.47
CA LEU A 64 -20.83 -7.52 -8.55
C LEU A 64 -21.15 -8.96 -8.96
N VAL A 65 -20.14 -9.82 -9.10
CA VAL A 65 -20.33 -11.25 -9.39
C VAL A 65 -21.09 -11.94 -8.26
N MET A 66 -20.73 -11.68 -6.99
CA MET A 66 -21.47 -12.23 -5.85
C MET A 66 -22.93 -11.77 -5.84
N ARG A 67 -23.19 -10.49 -6.13
CA ARG A 67 -24.54 -9.94 -6.24
C ARG A 67 -25.34 -10.56 -7.38
N ALA A 68 -24.70 -10.78 -8.54
CA ALA A 68 -25.31 -11.46 -9.69
C ALA A 68 -25.64 -12.94 -9.38
N LEU A 69 -24.80 -13.61 -8.58
CA LEU A 69 -25.04 -14.97 -8.09
C LEU A 69 -26.04 -15.03 -6.91
N GLY A 70 -26.61 -13.90 -6.50
CA GLY A 70 -27.56 -13.82 -5.38
C GLY A 70 -26.94 -14.05 -4.00
N LYS A 71 -25.61 -14.07 -3.88
CA LYS A 71 -24.90 -14.26 -2.62
C LYS A 71 -24.83 -12.93 -1.88
N ASP A 72 -25.42 -12.89 -0.69
CA ASP A 72 -25.35 -11.75 0.23
C ASP A 72 -24.61 -12.15 1.51
N PRO A 73 -23.27 -12.21 1.50
CA PRO A 73 -22.48 -12.63 2.64
C PRO A 73 -22.62 -11.68 3.83
N LEU A 74 -22.97 -10.42 3.57
CA LEU A 74 -23.12 -9.38 4.59
C LEU A 74 -24.56 -9.26 5.08
N ARG A 75 -25.51 -10.02 4.50
CA ARG A 75 -26.94 -9.95 4.81
C ARG A 75 -27.45 -8.51 4.81
N LEU A 76 -27.05 -7.74 3.79
CA LEU A 76 -27.40 -6.33 3.62
C LEU A 76 -28.89 -6.14 3.29
N ARG A 77 -29.56 -7.19 2.80
CA ARG A 77 -31.00 -7.14 2.55
C ARG A 77 -31.76 -7.13 3.88
N GLU A 78 -32.54 -6.09 4.09
CA GLU A 78 -33.48 -6.03 5.21
C GLU A 78 -34.61 -7.05 5.01
N GLU A 79 -34.90 -7.81 6.06
CA GLU A 79 -36.00 -8.77 6.14
C GLU A 79 -37.09 -8.20 7.08
N PRO A 80 -38.16 -7.58 6.56
CA PRO A 80 -39.18 -6.92 7.38
C PRO A 80 -39.96 -7.87 8.30
N ALA A 81 -39.99 -9.16 7.94
CA ALA A 81 -40.66 -10.21 8.71
C ALA A 81 -39.74 -10.86 9.76
N ALA A 82 -38.45 -10.47 9.82
CA ALA A 82 -37.51 -11.04 10.76
C ALA A 82 -37.79 -10.54 12.19
N ALA A 83 -38.03 -11.47 13.11
CA ALA A 83 -38.21 -11.14 14.53
C ALA A 83 -36.90 -10.64 15.18
N SER A 84 -35.74 -11.01 14.64
CA SER A 84 -34.41 -10.57 15.08
C SER A 84 -33.36 -10.90 14.02
N TYR A 85 -32.38 -10.00 13.84
CA TYR A 85 -31.19 -10.25 13.01
C TYR A 85 -30.06 -10.97 13.78
N TRP A 86 -30.28 -11.28 15.06
CA TRP A 86 -29.28 -11.93 15.90
C TRP A 86 -28.97 -13.35 15.38
N ILE A 87 -27.70 -13.60 15.07
CA ILE A 87 -27.24 -14.92 14.64
C ILE A 87 -26.91 -15.73 15.89
N ALA A 88 -27.80 -16.66 16.27
CA ALA A 88 -27.54 -17.60 17.34
C ALA A 88 -26.37 -18.52 16.96
N ARG A 89 -25.29 -18.48 17.75
CA ARG A 89 -24.10 -19.32 17.52
C ARG A 89 -24.28 -20.67 18.19
N GLN A 90 -24.12 -21.75 17.43
CA GLN A 90 -24.07 -23.13 17.93
C GLN A 90 -22.80 -23.81 17.40
N PRO A 91 -21.87 -24.26 18.27
CA PRO A 91 -21.93 -24.20 19.73
C PRO A 91 -21.86 -22.75 20.27
N PRO A 92 -22.31 -22.51 21.52
CA PRO A 92 -22.06 -21.25 22.22
C PRO A 92 -20.55 -20.94 22.15
N GLY A 93 -20.19 -19.65 22.13
CA GLY A 93 -18.78 -19.25 22.17
C GLY A 93 -18.03 -19.93 23.32
N PRO A 94 -16.69 -20.01 23.25
CA PRO A 94 -15.89 -20.72 24.25
C PRO A 94 -16.18 -20.22 25.67
N GLU A 95 -16.02 -21.13 26.64
CA GLU A 95 -15.88 -20.87 28.08
C GLU A 95 -15.55 -19.41 28.44
N PRO A 96 -16.35 -18.60 29.17
CA PRO A 96 -15.89 -17.27 29.60
C PRO A 96 -14.49 -17.28 30.25
N ASP A 97 -14.13 -18.40 30.89
CA ASP A 97 -12.84 -18.63 31.55
C ASP A 97 -11.66 -18.86 30.58
N THR A 98 -11.93 -18.93 29.27
CA THR A 98 -10.88 -19.02 28.22
C THR A 98 -10.20 -17.67 27.93
N MET A 99 -10.83 -16.55 28.30
CA MET A 99 -10.28 -15.19 28.08
C MET A 99 -9.46 -14.71 29.28
N LYS A 100 -8.31 -15.35 29.53
CA LYS A 100 -7.45 -15.07 30.69
C LYS A 100 -6.81 -13.66 30.73
N HIS A 101 -6.82 -12.94 29.60
CA HIS A 101 -6.22 -11.61 29.46
C HIS A 101 -7.15 -10.68 28.67
N GLN A 102 -8.28 -10.31 29.26
CA GLN A 102 -9.26 -9.41 28.62
C GLN A 102 -8.89 -7.91 28.76
N PHE A 103 -7.92 -7.58 29.61
CA PHE A 103 -7.44 -6.21 29.86
C PHE A 103 -5.92 -6.17 29.93
#